data_AF-A0A656D5H6-F1
#
_entry.id   AF-A0A656D5H6-F1
#
_cell.length_a   1.000
_cell.length_b   1.000
_cell.length_c   1.000
_cell.angle_alpha   90.00
_cell.angle_beta   90.00
_cell.angle_gamma   90.00
#
_symmetry.space_group_name_H-M   'P 1'
#
loop_
_entity.id
_entity.type
_entity.pdbx_description
1 polymer ?
#
loop_
_entity_poly.entity_id
_entity_poly.type
_entity_poly.pdbx_seq_one_letter_code
_entity_poly.pdbx_strand_id
1 'polypeptide(L)'
;MDGSVEIQKVALDNFEIYYFEYVSKLYLMQRFSLRELTSFVKNLKNKGSEEERNEIGKVESKVKESENEIQNKILSIKANKDWNDFVEMINDIRNILSQKLNEIKEELKNIFKEEKDKKIEQNINKIEKNFEEFFNSIVEFKTQADFLGSFYFNKSVVANPKGKRLGRPQEFKDKYLLPVIGVKSGDILCNFCGNKYSEKNISELAEGDFSILGISSKKFANFYHYYSKDGISYNRKCSLCQLLLLCAFAGFNLKPFPLRELDGTDYIFVNYPSFKEAFYVNNKIQEEFKNYQFGTITERINTYMKSLELILTISEKKTRWLLENTYFAEIKTSPNKKEGKPKFVYFNIDKAFAEVFSEFDVRELFKNISFRYEIYKNNEVYLSTEILKRLLEKKPLIYIAFKMLSEKIKDKDTYLLPIWSIILLEFLINQKRRSNMSAKTSYGILKGIQEAGRISFSLEEIDKEKRFHISQRFLTLIRGARKEDFYNELLRLFVVYEKPVPETLFSLLTESDEISFQEKALAFLTGFINPKIIEKQESEINKKEVNNE
;
A
#
# COMPACT_ATOMS: atom_id res chain seq x y z
N MET A 1 -16.65 -30.56 -11.19
CA MET A 1 -17.58 -29.56 -10.62
C MET A 1 -17.45 -28.35 -11.48
N ASP A 2 -18.40 -28.23 -12.38
CA ASP A 2 -18.39 -27.32 -13.49
C ASP A 2 -18.77 -26.00 -12.85
N GLY A 3 -17.79 -25.10 -12.64
CA GLY A 3 -17.89 -23.92 -11.79
C GLY A 3 -18.86 -22.84 -12.27
N SER A 4 -19.88 -23.20 -13.06
CA SER A 4 -20.94 -22.32 -13.51
C SER A 4 -21.81 -21.90 -12.32
N VAL A 5 -21.64 -20.65 -11.90
CA VAL A 5 -22.54 -20.01 -10.94
C VAL A 5 -23.83 -19.65 -11.69
N GLU A 6 -24.92 -20.38 -11.43
CA GLU A 6 -26.24 -19.95 -11.86
C GLU A 6 -26.71 -18.80 -10.96
N ILE A 7 -26.83 -17.60 -11.54
CA ILE A 7 -27.37 -16.44 -10.84
C ILE A 7 -28.88 -16.54 -10.89
N GLN A 8 -29.50 -16.69 -9.72
CA GLN A 8 -30.96 -16.66 -9.59
C GLN A 8 -31.47 -15.29 -10.04
N LYS A 9 -32.49 -15.25 -10.91
CA LYS A 9 -33.06 -13.99 -11.45
C LYS A 9 -33.51 -13.02 -10.35
N VAL A 10 -34.00 -13.56 -9.23
CA VAL A 10 -34.41 -12.78 -8.04
C VAL A 10 -33.24 -11.98 -7.44
N ALA A 11 -32.00 -12.44 -7.62
CA ALA A 11 -30.81 -11.72 -7.15
C ALA A 11 -30.54 -10.42 -7.94
N LEU A 12 -31.22 -10.20 -9.08
CA LEU A 12 -31.10 -9.00 -9.89
C LEU A 12 -32.25 -8.00 -9.66
N ASP A 13 -33.23 -8.33 -8.81
CA ASP A 13 -34.34 -7.44 -8.49
C ASP A 13 -33.83 -6.17 -7.78
N ASN A 14 -34.15 -5.01 -8.36
CA ASN A 14 -33.70 -3.68 -7.91
C ASN A 14 -32.18 -3.51 -7.81
N PHE A 15 -31.42 -4.32 -8.56
CA PHE A 15 -29.96 -4.28 -8.56
C PHE A 15 -29.42 -2.87 -8.86
N GLU A 16 -30.06 -2.14 -9.76
CA GLU A 16 -29.69 -0.77 -10.12
C GLU A 16 -29.71 0.17 -8.91
N ILE A 17 -30.70 0.02 -8.02
CA ILE A 17 -30.84 0.84 -6.81
C ILE A 17 -29.72 0.47 -5.85
N TYR A 18 -29.57 -0.81 -5.53
CA TYR A 18 -28.53 -1.31 -4.64
C TYR A 18 -27.11 -0.95 -5.12
N TYR A 19 -26.87 -0.98 -6.42
CA TYR A 19 -25.60 -0.57 -7.03
C TYR A 19 -25.29 0.89 -6.71
N PHE A 20 -26.23 1.82 -6.94
CA PHE A 20 -25.99 3.23 -6.69
C PHE A 20 -25.98 3.59 -5.21
N GLU A 21 -26.74 2.91 -4.37
CA GLU A 21 -26.64 3.03 -2.91
C GLU A 21 -25.26 2.61 -2.40
N TYR A 22 -24.75 1.46 -2.85
CA TYR A 22 -23.42 0.97 -2.50
C TYR A 22 -22.33 2.00 -2.88
N VAL A 23 -22.41 2.55 -4.09
CA VAL A 23 -21.49 3.59 -4.56
C VAL A 23 -21.57 4.85 -3.70
N SER A 24 -22.78 5.28 -3.37
CA SER A 24 -23.02 6.46 -2.53
C SER A 24 -22.43 6.28 -1.13
N LYS A 25 -22.66 5.11 -0.53
CA LYS A 25 -22.12 4.74 0.78
C LYS A 25 -20.59 4.70 0.79
N LEU A 26 -19.97 4.10 -0.23
CA LEU A 26 -18.51 4.10 -0.36
C LEU A 26 -17.98 5.53 -0.47
N TYR A 27 -18.58 6.36 -1.31
CA TYR A 27 -18.13 7.73 -1.47
C TYR A 27 -18.28 8.54 -0.18
N LEU A 28 -19.41 8.40 0.51
CA LEU A 28 -19.65 8.96 1.85
C LEU A 28 -18.53 8.58 2.82
N MET A 29 -18.22 7.29 2.93
CA MET A 29 -17.16 6.81 3.83
C MET A 29 -15.77 7.38 3.49
N GLN A 30 -15.48 7.64 2.22
CA GLN A 30 -14.17 8.13 1.79
C GLN A 30 -14.01 9.65 1.89
N ARG A 31 -15.10 10.40 1.65
CA ARG A 31 -15.07 11.87 1.56
C ARG A 31 -15.55 12.55 2.81
N PHE A 32 -16.37 11.89 3.63
CA PHE A 32 -16.80 12.45 4.89
C PHE A 32 -15.58 12.57 5.82
N SER A 33 -15.22 13.80 6.15
CA SER A 33 -14.24 14.05 7.19
C SER A 33 -14.47 15.41 7.84
N LEU A 34 -14.27 15.45 9.16
CA LEU A 34 -14.27 16.68 9.93
C LEU A 34 -12.87 17.31 10.03
N ARG A 35 -11.92 16.91 9.17
CA ARG A 35 -10.53 17.42 9.14
C ARG A 35 -10.41 18.94 9.14
N GLU A 36 -11.25 19.65 8.40
CA GLU A 36 -11.24 21.12 8.40
C GLU A 36 -11.54 21.67 9.80
N LEU A 37 -12.55 21.09 10.48
CA LEU A 37 -12.90 21.42 11.86
C LEU A 37 -11.80 21.01 12.84
N THR A 38 -11.25 19.80 12.69
CA THR A 38 -10.15 19.32 13.54
C THR A 38 -8.92 20.23 13.42
N SER A 39 -8.56 20.65 12.20
CA SER A 39 -7.44 21.58 11.97
C SER A 39 -7.74 22.95 12.57
N PHE A 40 -8.96 23.45 12.42
CA PHE A 40 -9.39 24.70 13.02
C PHE A 40 -9.29 24.66 14.55
N VAL A 41 -9.84 23.62 15.19
CA VAL A 41 -9.79 23.42 16.65
C VAL A 41 -8.35 23.27 17.14
N LYS A 42 -7.49 22.52 16.44
CA LYS A 42 -6.06 22.42 16.77
C LYS A 42 -5.33 23.77 16.68
N ASN A 43 -5.65 24.58 15.67
CA ASN A 43 -5.07 25.92 15.53
C ASN A 43 -5.51 26.85 16.67
N LEU A 44 -6.76 26.72 17.15
CA LEU A 44 -7.23 27.42 18.32
C LEU A 44 -6.49 26.98 19.59
N LYS A 45 -6.33 25.66 19.78
CA LYS A 45 -5.58 25.07 20.90
C LYS A 45 -4.16 25.61 20.99
N ASN A 46 -3.43 25.60 19.88
CA ASN A 46 -2.03 26.06 19.86
C ASN A 46 -1.86 27.55 20.21
N LYS A 47 -2.90 28.36 19.96
CA LYS A 47 -2.91 29.81 20.18
C LYS A 47 -3.56 30.23 21.51
N GLY A 48 -4.13 29.29 22.26
CA GLY A 48 -4.81 29.57 23.52
C GLY A 48 -3.85 29.58 24.73
N SER A 49 -4.35 30.13 25.83
CA SER A 49 -3.76 30.00 27.17
C SER A 49 -3.71 28.52 27.62
N GLU A 50 -3.04 28.23 28.73
CA GLU A 50 -2.94 26.86 29.25
C GLU A 50 -4.30 26.26 29.65
N GLU A 51 -5.18 27.07 30.25
CA GLU A 51 -6.56 26.69 30.56
C GLU A 51 -7.40 26.48 29.29
N GLU A 52 -7.31 27.41 28.33
CA GLU A 52 -7.97 27.29 27.02
C GLU A 52 -7.51 26.02 26.29
N ARG A 53 -6.22 25.67 26.35
CA ARG A 53 -5.66 24.47 25.70
C ARG A 53 -6.28 23.18 26.22
N ASN A 54 -6.58 23.10 27.52
CA ASN A 54 -7.21 21.95 28.14
C ASN A 54 -8.67 21.81 27.72
N GLU A 55 -9.44 22.91 27.77
CA GLU A 55 -10.86 22.90 27.34
C GLU A 55 -11.01 22.65 25.84
N ILE A 56 -10.18 23.29 24.99
CA ILE A 56 -10.16 23.02 23.54
C ILE A 56 -9.70 21.58 23.26
N GLY A 57 -8.87 21.00 24.12
CA GLY A 57 -8.50 19.58 24.06
C GLY A 57 -9.71 18.65 24.18
N LYS A 58 -10.69 18.99 25.02
CA LYS A 58 -11.95 18.23 25.14
C LYS A 58 -12.80 18.36 23.86
N VAL A 59 -12.91 19.57 23.32
CA VAL A 59 -13.60 19.82 22.04
C VAL A 59 -12.94 19.03 20.91
N GLU A 60 -11.60 18.97 20.85
CA GLU A 60 -10.88 18.17 19.86
C GLU A 60 -11.25 16.68 19.93
N SER A 61 -11.39 16.13 21.14
CA SER A 61 -11.86 14.75 21.34
C SER A 61 -13.31 14.57 20.91
N LYS A 62 -14.20 15.52 21.25
CA LYS A 62 -15.62 15.49 20.85
C LYS A 62 -15.81 15.54 19.34
N VAL A 63 -14.97 16.32 18.62
CA VAL A 63 -14.95 16.33 17.14
C VAL A 63 -14.64 14.94 16.59
N LYS A 64 -13.66 14.24 17.17
CA LYS A 64 -13.29 12.87 16.74
C LYS A 64 -14.40 11.86 17.05
N GLU A 65 -15.02 11.95 18.22
CA GLU A 65 -16.15 11.10 18.60
C GLU A 65 -17.34 11.30 17.66
N SER A 66 -17.65 12.56 17.32
CA SER A 66 -18.72 12.90 16.37
C SER A 66 -18.43 12.36 14.96
N GLU A 67 -17.18 12.48 14.50
CA GLU A 67 -16.76 11.90 13.22
C GLU A 67 -16.94 10.37 13.21
N ASN A 68 -16.54 9.68 14.28
CA ASN A 68 -16.71 8.23 14.42
C ASN A 68 -18.18 7.80 14.48
N GLU A 69 -19.03 8.53 15.21
CA GLU A 69 -20.46 8.26 15.31
C GLU A 69 -21.13 8.36 13.93
N ILE A 70 -20.82 9.41 13.17
CA ILE A 70 -21.35 9.61 11.82
C ILE A 70 -20.84 8.52 10.87
N GLN A 71 -19.55 8.18 10.92
CA GLN A 71 -19.00 7.07 10.13
C GLN A 71 -19.67 5.73 10.44
N ASN A 72 -19.92 5.44 11.71
CA ASN A 72 -20.66 4.25 12.13
C ASN A 72 -22.11 4.27 11.61
N LYS A 73 -22.76 5.43 11.62
CA LYS A 73 -24.10 5.57 11.05
C LYS A 73 -24.09 5.34 9.54
N ILE A 74 -23.13 5.89 8.80
CA ILE A 74 -22.95 5.62 7.37
C ILE A 74 -22.75 4.11 7.13
N LEU A 75 -21.89 3.45 7.92
CA LEU A 75 -21.67 2.00 7.83
C LEU A 75 -22.92 1.17 8.13
N SER A 76 -23.81 1.67 8.99
CA SER A 76 -25.06 1.00 9.35
C SER A 76 -26.16 1.10 8.29
N ILE A 77 -26.05 2.02 7.32
CA ILE A 77 -27.03 2.15 6.24
C ILE A 77 -27.13 0.80 5.51
N LYS A 78 -28.34 0.26 5.49
CA LYS A 78 -28.67 -0.94 4.72
C LYS A 78 -29.18 -0.51 3.36
N ALA A 79 -28.94 -1.38 2.39
CA ALA A 79 -29.43 -1.17 1.04
C ALA A 79 -30.96 -1.26 1.04
N ASN A 80 -31.66 -0.32 0.40
CA ASN A 80 -33.11 -0.29 0.27
C ASN A 80 -33.53 -0.54 -1.19
N LYS A 81 -34.73 -1.12 -1.37
CA LYS A 81 -35.32 -1.29 -2.70
C LYS A 81 -35.84 0.04 -3.25
N ASP A 82 -36.19 0.99 -2.37
CA ASP A 82 -36.60 2.35 -2.73
C ASP A 82 -35.46 3.35 -2.49
N TRP A 83 -35.16 4.14 -3.52
CA TRP A 83 -34.16 5.19 -3.47
C TRP A 83 -34.54 6.32 -2.50
N ASN A 84 -35.82 6.63 -2.35
CA ASN A 84 -36.28 7.71 -1.48
C ASN A 84 -35.99 7.39 -0.01
N ASP A 85 -36.25 6.16 0.42
CA ASP A 85 -35.91 5.69 1.75
C ASP A 85 -34.41 5.78 2.03
N PHE A 86 -33.56 5.45 1.04
CA PHE A 86 -32.12 5.63 1.17
C PHE A 86 -31.74 7.11 1.34
N VAL A 87 -32.36 8.00 0.56
CA VAL A 87 -32.16 9.46 0.69
C VAL A 87 -32.59 9.95 2.07
N GLU A 88 -33.69 9.44 2.63
CA GLU A 88 -34.13 9.75 4.00
C GLU A 88 -33.09 9.29 5.03
N MET A 89 -32.51 8.09 4.89
CA MET A 89 -31.43 7.63 5.77
C MET A 89 -30.18 8.51 5.69
N ILE A 90 -29.85 9.07 4.52
CA ILE A 90 -28.77 10.06 4.39
C ILE A 90 -29.18 11.38 5.06
N ASN A 91 -30.44 11.79 4.95
CA ASN A 91 -30.96 13.00 5.60
C ASN A 91 -30.91 12.87 7.13
N ASP A 92 -31.12 11.68 7.69
CA ASP A 92 -30.90 11.44 9.12
C ASP A 92 -29.44 11.70 9.53
N ILE A 93 -28.47 11.28 8.70
CA ILE A 93 -27.04 11.53 8.95
C ILE A 93 -26.75 13.03 8.90
N ARG A 94 -27.36 13.75 7.95
CA ARG A 94 -27.28 15.20 7.86
C ARG A 94 -27.78 15.86 9.14
N ASN A 95 -28.94 15.44 9.64
CA ASN A 95 -29.53 15.99 10.86
C ASN A 95 -28.62 15.74 12.07
N ILE A 96 -28.06 14.53 12.19
CA ILE A 96 -27.09 14.20 13.24
C ILE A 96 -25.86 15.10 13.13
N LEU A 97 -25.30 15.29 11.93
CA LEU A 97 -24.16 16.17 11.73
C LEU A 97 -24.45 17.59 12.18
N SER A 98 -25.57 18.19 11.73
CA SER A 98 -25.95 19.55 12.12
C SER A 98 -26.14 19.67 13.64
N GLN A 99 -26.72 18.67 14.29
CA GLN A 99 -26.81 18.64 15.76
C GLN A 99 -25.41 18.66 16.40
N LYS A 100 -24.50 17.78 15.99
CA LYS A 100 -23.13 17.72 16.55
C LYS A 100 -22.33 18.99 16.29
N LEU A 101 -22.46 19.56 15.09
CA LEU A 101 -21.80 20.83 14.75
C LEU A 101 -22.32 21.98 15.62
N ASN A 102 -23.62 22.03 15.92
CA ASN A 102 -24.17 22.99 16.86
C ASN A 102 -23.68 22.77 18.29
N GLU A 103 -23.60 21.53 18.76
CA GLU A 103 -23.02 21.23 20.08
C GLU A 103 -21.55 21.71 20.18
N ILE A 104 -20.74 21.46 19.15
CA ILE A 104 -19.34 21.91 19.08
C ILE A 104 -19.27 23.45 18.99
N LYS A 105 -20.19 24.07 18.25
CA LYS A 105 -20.29 25.53 18.12
C LYS A 105 -20.50 26.19 19.48
N GLU A 106 -21.46 25.71 20.25
CA GLU A 106 -21.79 26.27 21.55
C GLU A 106 -20.68 26.05 22.58
N GLU A 107 -20.03 24.87 22.57
CA GLU A 107 -18.84 24.64 23.41
C GLU A 107 -17.69 25.60 23.08
N LEU A 108 -17.41 25.81 21.79
CA LEU A 108 -16.36 26.75 21.36
C LEU A 108 -16.70 28.20 21.72
N LYS A 109 -17.96 28.62 21.59
CA LYS A 109 -18.40 29.97 22.01
C LYS A 109 -18.23 30.17 23.52
N ASN A 110 -18.52 29.16 24.34
CA ASN A 110 -18.34 29.26 25.78
C ASN A 110 -16.87 29.45 26.20
N ILE A 111 -15.93 29.01 25.35
CA ILE A 111 -14.47 29.13 25.60
C ILE A 111 -13.93 30.51 25.15
N PHE A 112 -14.53 31.16 24.15
CA PHE A 112 -13.99 32.37 23.53
C PHE A 112 -14.87 33.61 23.69
N LYS A 113 -14.28 34.81 23.50
CA LYS A 113 -15.01 36.10 23.50
C LYS A 113 -15.53 36.43 22.09
N GLU A 114 -16.52 37.32 22.01
CA GLU A 114 -17.32 37.73 20.82
C GLU A 114 -16.55 37.86 19.48
N GLU A 115 -15.30 38.31 19.48
CA GLU A 115 -14.53 38.53 18.25
C GLU A 115 -14.08 37.22 17.57
N LYS A 116 -13.81 36.15 18.35
CA LYS A 116 -13.49 34.81 17.83
C LYS A 116 -14.75 34.03 17.44
N ASP A 117 -15.91 34.40 18.00
CA ASP A 117 -17.20 33.73 17.75
C ASP A 117 -17.63 33.84 16.29
N LYS A 118 -17.46 35.01 15.67
CA LYS A 118 -17.75 35.20 14.23
C LYS A 118 -16.94 34.26 13.35
N LYS A 119 -15.67 34.00 13.70
CA LYS A 119 -14.79 33.11 12.93
C LYS A 119 -15.15 31.65 13.14
N ILE A 120 -15.54 31.25 14.36
CA ILE A 120 -16.06 29.92 14.67
C ILE A 120 -17.33 29.66 13.85
N GLU A 121 -18.27 30.60 13.89
CA GLU A 121 -19.52 30.52 13.15
C GLU A 121 -19.31 30.43 11.63
N GLN A 122 -18.43 31.25 11.06
CA GLN A 122 -18.10 31.17 9.63
C GLN A 122 -17.53 29.80 9.22
N ASN A 123 -16.66 29.20 10.04
CA ASN A 123 -16.08 27.88 9.72
C ASN A 123 -17.12 26.77 9.84
N ILE A 124 -17.96 26.79 10.87
CA ILE A 124 -19.01 25.79 11.06
C ILE A 124 -20.07 25.89 9.96
N ASN A 125 -20.55 27.10 9.65
CA ASN A 125 -21.51 27.31 8.55
C ASN A 125 -20.92 26.88 7.19
N LYS A 126 -19.62 27.04 6.98
CA LYS A 126 -18.94 26.53 5.78
C LYS A 126 -18.97 25.00 5.72
N ILE A 127 -18.74 24.31 6.84
CA ILE A 127 -18.81 22.84 6.91
C ILE A 127 -20.24 22.36 6.64
N GLU A 128 -21.25 22.97 7.27
CA GLU A 128 -22.65 22.65 7.03
C GLU A 128 -23.02 22.85 5.56
N LYS A 129 -22.66 24.01 4.97
CA LYS A 129 -22.91 24.29 3.56
C LYS A 129 -22.24 23.27 2.63
N ASN A 130 -20.99 22.90 2.91
CA ASN A 130 -20.30 21.88 2.13
C ASN A 130 -21.03 20.53 2.21
N PHE A 131 -21.59 20.20 3.37
CA PHE A 131 -22.37 18.97 3.55
C PHE A 131 -23.74 19.04 2.87
N GLU A 132 -24.40 20.20 2.84
CA GLU A 132 -25.63 20.42 2.07
C GLU A 132 -25.40 20.22 0.57
N GLU A 133 -24.36 20.85 0.03
CA GLU A 133 -23.98 20.68 -1.37
C GLU A 133 -23.69 19.20 -1.69
N PHE A 134 -23.06 18.52 -0.74
CA PHE A 134 -22.80 17.09 -0.81
C PHE A 134 -24.09 16.25 -0.77
N PHE A 135 -25.02 16.50 0.15
CA PHE A 135 -26.31 15.81 0.23
C PHE A 135 -27.10 15.95 -1.07
N ASN A 136 -27.22 17.19 -1.57
CA ASN A 136 -27.89 17.48 -2.84
C ASN A 136 -27.24 16.74 -4.02
N SER A 137 -25.90 16.60 -4.01
CA SER A 137 -25.19 15.86 -5.04
C SER A 137 -25.46 14.35 -5.06
N ILE A 138 -25.88 13.76 -3.92
CA ILE A 138 -26.31 12.35 -3.85
C ILE A 138 -27.66 12.19 -4.54
N VAL A 139 -28.63 13.06 -4.21
CA VAL A 139 -29.98 13.04 -4.80
C VAL A 139 -29.92 13.18 -6.32
N GLU A 140 -28.99 14.01 -6.83
CA GLU A 140 -28.80 14.23 -8.26
C GLU A 140 -27.97 13.17 -8.98
N PHE A 141 -27.52 12.12 -8.27
CA PHE A 141 -26.58 11.11 -8.73
C PHE A 141 -25.20 11.65 -9.21
N LYS A 142 -24.88 12.92 -8.91
CA LYS A 142 -23.66 13.59 -9.40
C LYS A 142 -22.42 13.01 -8.75
N THR A 143 -22.45 12.86 -7.45
CA THR A 143 -21.32 12.37 -6.65
C THR A 143 -20.91 10.95 -7.05
N GLN A 144 -21.88 10.06 -7.31
CA GLN A 144 -21.66 8.68 -7.75
C GLN A 144 -21.03 8.66 -9.14
N ALA A 145 -21.42 9.60 -10.01
CA ALA A 145 -20.78 9.73 -11.32
C ALA A 145 -19.35 10.24 -11.23
N ASP A 146 -19.09 11.27 -10.42
CA ASP A 146 -17.73 11.78 -10.23
C ASP A 146 -16.82 10.69 -9.64
N PHE A 147 -17.33 9.92 -8.67
CA PHE A 147 -16.62 8.77 -8.11
C PHE A 147 -16.34 7.68 -9.15
N LEU A 148 -17.38 7.17 -9.81
CA LEU A 148 -17.26 6.10 -10.80
C LEU A 148 -16.50 6.58 -12.05
N GLY A 149 -16.48 7.88 -12.35
CA GLY A 149 -15.70 8.51 -13.42
C GLY A 149 -14.20 8.19 -13.30
N SER A 150 -13.73 8.04 -12.06
CA SER A 150 -12.35 7.63 -11.76
C SER A 150 -12.02 6.18 -12.16
N PHE A 151 -13.05 5.36 -12.42
CA PHE A 151 -12.94 3.95 -12.75
C PHE A 151 -13.41 3.65 -14.19
N TYR A 152 -14.50 4.28 -14.62
CA TYR A 152 -15.25 3.94 -15.83
C TYR A 152 -15.43 5.13 -16.79
N PHE A 153 -14.36 5.88 -17.08
CA PHE A 153 -14.40 7.15 -17.84
C PHE A 153 -15.17 7.12 -19.18
N ASN A 154 -15.36 5.95 -19.80
CA ASN A 154 -16.05 5.75 -21.08
C ASN A 154 -17.50 5.21 -20.95
N LYS A 155 -18.01 4.98 -19.73
CA LYS A 155 -19.35 4.45 -19.49
C LYS A 155 -20.29 5.59 -19.09
N SER A 156 -20.95 6.23 -20.05
CA SER A 156 -21.80 7.41 -19.82
C SER A 156 -22.86 7.24 -18.72
N VAL A 157 -23.57 6.10 -18.71
CA VAL A 157 -24.59 5.77 -17.69
C VAL A 157 -23.97 5.55 -16.30
N VAL A 158 -22.70 5.17 -16.24
CA VAL A 158 -22.01 4.76 -15.00
C VAL A 158 -21.09 5.85 -14.46
N ALA A 159 -20.54 6.75 -15.27
CA ALA A 159 -19.38 7.54 -14.86
C ALA A 159 -19.33 8.96 -15.45
N ASN A 160 -20.05 9.22 -16.54
CA ASN A 160 -20.03 10.52 -17.22
C ASN A 160 -21.44 10.90 -17.67
N PRO A 161 -22.35 11.17 -16.72
CA PRO A 161 -23.67 11.65 -17.06
C PRO A 161 -23.55 13.07 -17.61
N LYS A 162 -24.06 13.28 -18.83
CA LYS A 162 -24.30 14.63 -19.32
C LYS A 162 -25.53 15.18 -18.57
N GLY A 163 -25.33 16.21 -17.74
CA GLY A 163 -26.39 16.89 -17.00
C GLY A 163 -26.92 16.15 -15.75
N LYS A 164 -27.93 16.72 -15.10
CA LYS A 164 -28.68 16.06 -14.01
C LYS A 164 -29.51 14.91 -14.61
N ARG A 165 -29.33 13.68 -14.13
CA ARG A 165 -30.10 12.50 -14.59
C ARG A 165 -30.72 11.75 -13.42
N LEU A 166 -31.87 12.24 -12.94
CA LEU A 166 -32.68 11.54 -11.93
C LEU A 166 -33.09 10.13 -12.38
N GLY A 167 -33.23 9.89 -13.69
CA GLY A 167 -33.56 8.58 -14.28
C GLY A 167 -32.38 7.62 -14.48
N ARG A 168 -31.19 7.93 -13.94
CA ARG A 168 -29.98 7.12 -14.15
C ARG A 168 -30.11 5.65 -13.70
N PRO A 169 -30.79 5.30 -12.59
CA PRO A 169 -31.07 3.91 -12.26
C PRO A 169 -31.85 3.17 -13.34
N GLN A 170 -32.87 3.80 -13.92
CA GLN A 170 -33.64 3.22 -15.01
C GLN A 170 -32.78 3.03 -16.27
N GLU A 171 -31.98 4.03 -16.64
CA GLU A 171 -31.04 3.89 -17.78
C GLU A 171 -30.01 2.76 -17.55
N PHE A 172 -29.55 2.57 -16.30
CA PHE A 172 -28.67 1.47 -15.94
C PHE A 172 -29.39 0.12 -16.12
N LYS A 173 -30.62 0.02 -15.62
CA LYS A 173 -31.46 -1.17 -15.75
C LYS A 173 -31.67 -1.54 -17.22
N ASP A 174 -32.07 -0.57 -18.04
CA ASP A 174 -32.33 -0.79 -19.46
C ASP A 174 -31.07 -1.23 -20.21
N LYS A 175 -29.92 -0.63 -19.88
CA LYS A 175 -28.66 -0.87 -20.60
C LYS A 175 -27.93 -2.12 -20.15
N TYR A 176 -27.99 -2.49 -18.87
CA TYR A 176 -27.13 -3.52 -18.28
C TYR A 176 -27.87 -4.66 -17.58
N LEU A 177 -29.11 -4.47 -17.12
CA LEU A 177 -29.88 -5.52 -16.42
C LEU A 177 -30.87 -6.25 -17.33
N LEU A 178 -31.70 -5.53 -18.09
CA LEU A 178 -32.66 -6.15 -19.01
C LEU A 178 -32.00 -7.13 -20.01
N PRO A 179 -30.82 -6.83 -20.58
CA PRO A 179 -30.12 -7.78 -21.44
C PRO A 179 -29.71 -9.09 -20.74
N VAL A 180 -29.55 -9.08 -19.42
CA VAL A 180 -29.21 -10.28 -18.62
C VAL A 180 -30.46 -11.12 -18.35
N ILE A 181 -31.59 -10.47 -18.06
CA ILE A 181 -32.84 -11.14 -17.69
C ILE A 181 -33.50 -11.79 -18.92
N GLY A 182 -33.35 -11.17 -20.10
CA GLY A 182 -33.92 -11.62 -21.38
C GLY A 182 -33.13 -12.68 -22.13
N VAL A 183 -32.10 -13.27 -21.53
CA VAL A 183 -31.21 -14.21 -22.22
C VAL A 183 -31.94 -15.48 -22.67
N LYS A 184 -31.82 -15.79 -23.97
CA LYS A 184 -32.14 -17.09 -24.56
C LYS A 184 -30.83 -17.81 -24.92
N SER A 185 -30.84 -19.14 -24.83
CA SER A 185 -29.73 -19.99 -25.29
C SER A 185 -29.41 -19.70 -26.76
N GLY A 186 -28.14 -19.75 -27.13
CA GLY A 186 -27.69 -19.62 -28.52
C GLY A 186 -26.38 -20.38 -28.73
N ASP A 187 -25.69 -20.11 -29.84
CA ASP A 187 -24.55 -20.93 -30.28
C ASP A 187 -23.17 -20.31 -30.00
N ILE A 188 -23.11 -19.03 -29.62
CA ILE A 188 -21.85 -18.29 -29.47
C ILE A 188 -21.36 -18.40 -28.02
N LEU A 189 -20.14 -18.88 -27.82
CA LEU A 189 -19.53 -19.04 -26.51
C LEU A 189 -19.14 -17.69 -25.87
N CYS A 190 -19.44 -17.52 -24.59
CA CYS A 190 -18.87 -16.48 -23.74
C CYS A 190 -17.60 -17.02 -23.06
N ASN A 191 -16.48 -16.34 -23.24
CA ASN A 191 -15.18 -16.85 -22.75
C ASN A 191 -15.00 -16.70 -21.23
N PHE A 192 -15.80 -15.84 -20.59
CA PHE A 192 -15.72 -15.60 -19.15
C PHE A 192 -16.50 -16.63 -18.33
N CYS A 193 -17.69 -17.01 -18.78
CA CYS A 193 -18.54 -17.96 -18.05
C CYS A 193 -18.63 -19.35 -18.71
N GLY A 194 -18.12 -19.52 -19.93
CA GLY A 194 -18.16 -20.80 -20.65
C GLY A 194 -19.54 -21.18 -21.21
N ASN A 195 -20.57 -20.35 -21.02
CA ASN A 195 -21.92 -20.60 -21.52
C ASN A 195 -22.11 -20.06 -22.94
N LYS A 196 -23.07 -20.63 -23.69
CA LYS A 196 -23.41 -20.17 -25.05
C LYS A 196 -24.64 -19.25 -25.06
N TYR A 197 -24.59 -18.22 -25.90
CA TYR A 197 -25.57 -17.14 -26.00
C TYR A 197 -25.85 -16.80 -27.47
N SER A 198 -26.99 -16.14 -27.70
CA SER A 198 -27.29 -15.52 -29.01
C SER A 198 -26.40 -14.31 -29.27
N GLU A 199 -26.16 -13.98 -30.54
CA GLU A 199 -25.32 -12.86 -30.99
C GLU A 199 -25.69 -11.51 -30.35
N LYS A 200 -26.99 -11.22 -30.17
CA LYS A 200 -27.48 -10.00 -29.52
C LYS A 200 -27.07 -9.83 -28.05
N ASN A 201 -26.70 -10.93 -27.38
CA ASN A 201 -26.36 -10.97 -25.95
C ASN A 201 -24.86 -11.12 -25.73
N ILE A 202 -24.06 -11.01 -26.80
CA ILE A 202 -22.61 -11.06 -26.75
C ILE A 202 -22.02 -9.79 -27.34
N SER A 203 -20.95 -9.30 -26.70
CA SER A 203 -20.15 -8.19 -27.20
C SER A 203 -18.67 -8.54 -27.13
N GLU A 204 -17.87 -7.91 -27.98
CA GLU A 204 -16.42 -8.00 -27.87
C GLU A 204 -15.92 -7.33 -26.60
N LEU A 205 -14.92 -7.91 -25.96
CA LEU A 205 -14.20 -7.33 -24.84
C LEU A 205 -13.34 -6.18 -25.35
N ALA A 206 -13.70 -4.95 -24.96
CA ALA A 206 -12.89 -3.78 -25.20
C ALA A 206 -12.01 -3.45 -23.98
N GLU A 207 -10.89 -2.76 -24.19
CA GLU A 207 -10.04 -2.28 -23.07
C GLU A 207 -10.83 -1.43 -22.07
N GLY A 208 -11.86 -0.72 -22.54
CA GLY A 208 -12.75 0.07 -21.70
C GLY A 208 -13.82 -0.73 -20.93
N ASP A 209 -13.87 -2.04 -21.08
CA ASP A 209 -14.71 -2.93 -20.27
C ASP A 209 -13.98 -3.43 -19.02
N PHE A 210 -12.64 -3.38 -19.01
CA PHE A 210 -11.84 -4.06 -18.00
C PHE A 210 -10.45 -3.46 -17.73
N SER A 211 -10.24 -2.17 -18.04
CA SER A 211 -8.95 -1.49 -17.81
C SER A 211 -8.49 -1.60 -16.35
N ILE A 212 -9.44 -1.61 -15.43
CA ILE A 212 -9.23 -1.69 -13.99
C ILE A 212 -8.59 -3.01 -13.55
N LEU A 213 -8.93 -4.12 -14.20
CA LEU A 213 -8.43 -5.45 -13.89
C LEU A 213 -7.28 -5.87 -14.83
N GLY A 214 -6.59 -4.89 -15.40
CA GLY A 214 -5.30 -5.12 -16.04
C GLY A 214 -5.32 -5.94 -17.33
N ILE A 215 -6.47 -6.16 -17.97
CA ILE A 215 -6.51 -6.78 -19.30
C ILE A 215 -6.22 -5.69 -20.34
N SER A 216 -5.03 -5.71 -20.93
CA SER A 216 -4.69 -4.85 -22.07
C SER A 216 -3.90 -5.64 -23.10
N SER A 217 -4.35 -5.55 -24.36
CA SER A 217 -3.65 -6.10 -25.52
C SER A 217 -2.21 -5.57 -25.68
N LYS A 218 -1.89 -4.40 -25.11
CA LYS A 218 -0.58 -3.74 -25.24
C LYS A 218 0.36 -3.93 -24.06
N LYS A 219 -0.19 -4.13 -22.85
CA LYS A 219 0.59 -4.17 -21.60
C LYS A 219 0.52 -5.51 -20.87
N PHE A 220 -0.55 -6.28 -21.05
CA PHE A 220 -0.76 -7.52 -20.31
C PHE A 220 -1.46 -8.56 -21.18
N ALA A 221 -0.62 -9.31 -21.86
CA ALA A 221 -1.03 -10.24 -22.88
C ALA A 221 -1.75 -11.48 -22.31
N ASN A 222 -1.46 -11.92 -21.09
CA ASN A 222 -1.81 -13.28 -20.69
C ASN A 222 -3.32 -13.54 -20.61
N PHE A 223 -4.15 -12.70 -19.99
CA PHE A 223 -5.61 -12.90 -20.03
C PHE A 223 -6.23 -12.55 -21.39
N TYR A 224 -5.66 -11.59 -22.12
CA TYR A 224 -6.16 -11.20 -23.44
C TYR A 224 -5.87 -12.25 -24.52
N HIS A 225 -4.71 -12.91 -24.43
CA HIS A 225 -4.20 -13.89 -25.40
C HIS A 225 -4.43 -15.34 -25.02
N TYR A 226 -4.62 -15.68 -23.74
CA TYR A 226 -5.09 -17.02 -23.34
C TYR A 226 -6.39 -17.40 -24.07
N TYR A 227 -7.23 -16.40 -24.36
CA TYR A 227 -8.46 -16.54 -25.12
C TYR A 227 -8.36 -16.17 -26.61
N SER A 228 -7.19 -15.70 -27.08
CA SER A 228 -6.90 -15.41 -28.49
C SER A 228 -5.90 -16.43 -29.03
N LYS A 229 -6.32 -17.69 -29.19
CA LYS A 229 -5.50 -18.65 -29.93
C LYS A 229 -5.67 -18.43 -31.44
N ASP A 230 -4.59 -18.61 -32.19
CA ASP A 230 -4.57 -18.70 -33.66
C ASP A 230 -4.94 -17.42 -34.43
N GLY A 231 -4.58 -16.24 -33.90
CA GLY A 231 -4.65 -14.97 -34.66
C GLY A 231 -6.07 -14.43 -34.86
N ILE A 232 -7.10 -15.10 -34.34
CA ILE A 232 -8.47 -14.62 -34.34
C ILE A 232 -8.88 -14.27 -32.90
N SER A 233 -9.09 -12.98 -32.63
CA SER A 233 -9.57 -12.52 -31.33
C SER A 233 -11.08 -12.74 -31.23
N TYR A 234 -11.50 -13.74 -30.47
CA TYR A 234 -12.90 -13.91 -30.05
C TYR A 234 -13.02 -13.71 -28.54
N ASN A 235 -12.52 -12.59 -28.02
CA ASN A 235 -12.73 -12.22 -26.61
C ASN A 235 -14.18 -11.75 -26.41
N ARG A 236 -15.15 -12.62 -26.64
CA ARG A 236 -16.58 -12.34 -26.57
C ARG A 236 -17.08 -12.57 -25.13
N LYS A 237 -17.83 -11.61 -24.61
CA LYS A 237 -18.45 -11.64 -23.28
C LYS A 237 -19.96 -11.52 -23.39
N CYS A 238 -20.69 -12.23 -22.53
CA CYS A 238 -22.13 -12.08 -22.43
C CYS A 238 -22.52 -10.88 -21.56
N SER A 239 -23.78 -10.45 -21.66
CA SER A 239 -24.33 -9.34 -20.85
C SER A 239 -24.16 -9.55 -19.34
N LEU A 240 -24.25 -10.80 -18.86
CA LEU A 240 -24.08 -11.10 -17.44
C LEU A 240 -22.63 -10.87 -17.00
N CYS A 241 -21.67 -11.39 -17.77
CA CYS A 241 -20.26 -11.16 -17.49
C CYS A 241 -19.95 -9.67 -17.55
N GLN A 242 -20.49 -8.93 -18.53
CA GLN A 242 -20.36 -7.47 -18.60
C GLN A 242 -20.87 -6.75 -17.35
N LEU A 243 -22.02 -7.18 -16.79
CA LEU A 243 -22.53 -6.64 -15.53
C LEU A 243 -21.56 -6.89 -14.37
N LEU A 244 -21.02 -8.10 -14.26
CA LEU A 244 -20.00 -8.43 -13.25
C LEU A 244 -18.74 -7.56 -13.40
N LEU A 245 -18.30 -7.29 -14.63
CA LEU A 245 -17.16 -6.41 -14.88
C LEU A 245 -17.42 -4.97 -14.38
N LEU A 246 -18.66 -4.47 -14.49
CA LEU A 246 -19.04 -3.14 -13.97
C LEU A 246 -19.02 -3.06 -12.44
N CYS A 247 -19.04 -4.18 -11.74
CA CYS A 247 -18.92 -4.26 -10.29
C CYS A 247 -17.47 -4.38 -9.81
N ALA A 248 -16.49 -4.55 -10.71
CA ALA A 248 -15.10 -4.81 -10.32
C ALA A 248 -14.47 -3.69 -9.45
N PHE A 249 -14.88 -2.44 -9.66
CA PHE A 249 -14.43 -1.31 -8.82
C PHE A 249 -14.72 -1.53 -7.31
N ALA A 250 -15.74 -2.33 -6.96
CA ALA A 250 -16.08 -2.66 -5.58
C ALA A 250 -14.97 -3.46 -4.88
N GLY A 251 -14.10 -4.13 -5.65
CA GLY A 251 -12.93 -4.81 -5.12
C GLY A 251 -11.78 -3.86 -4.75
N PHE A 252 -11.79 -2.59 -5.21
CA PHE A 252 -10.70 -1.66 -4.97
C PHE A 252 -10.72 -1.12 -3.56
N ASN A 253 -9.59 -1.26 -2.90
CA ASN A 253 -9.38 -0.84 -1.53
C ASN A 253 -8.67 0.52 -1.52
N LEU A 254 -9.30 1.54 -0.92
CA LEU A 254 -8.69 2.86 -0.70
C LEU A 254 -7.53 2.70 0.28
N LYS A 255 -6.32 3.09 -0.14
CA LYS A 255 -5.14 3.08 0.71
C LYS A 255 -5.26 4.16 1.81
N PRO A 256 -5.04 3.82 3.09
CA PRO A 256 -4.87 4.80 4.16
C PRO A 256 -3.82 5.85 3.76
N PHE A 257 -4.06 7.12 4.13
CA PHE A 257 -3.14 8.22 3.78
C PHE A 257 -1.66 7.95 4.13
N PRO A 258 -1.33 7.34 5.29
CA PRO A 258 0.06 7.02 5.64
C PRO A 258 0.71 5.94 4.76
N LEU A 259 -0.08 5.16 4.03
CA LEU A 259 0.37 4.09 3.13
C LEU A 259 0.48 4.53 1.66
N ARG A 260 0.30 5.82 1.37
CA ARG A 260 0.49 6.36 0.01
C ARG A 260 1.97 6.30 -0.37
N GLU A 261 2.25 5.90 -1.62
CA GLU A 261 3.61 5.81 -2.14
C GLU A 261 3.99 6.98 -3.06
N LEU A 262 5.22 6.95 -3.60
CA LEU A 262 5.79 8.01 -4.44
C LEU A 262 4.99 8.32 -5.71
N ASP A 263 4.35 7.31 -6.29
CA ASP A 263 3.51 7.46 -7.49
C ASP A 263 2.15 8.12 -7.18
N GLY A 264 1.77 8.17 -5.90
CA GLY A 264 0.56 8.79 -5.40
C GLY A 264 -0.70 8.09 -5.88
N THR A 265 -0.68 6.75 -5.95
CA THR A 265 -1.88 5.95 -6.20
C THR A 265 -2.76 5.91 -4.95
N ASP A 266 -4.08 5.93 -5.16
CA ASP A 266 -5.07 6.01 -4.07
C ASP A 266 -5.68 4.63 -3.77
N TYR A 267 -5.75 3.73 -4.74
CA TYR A 267 -6.41 2.43 -4.59
C TYR A 267 -5.50 1.27 -4.93
N ILE A 268 -5.79 0.12 -4.35
CA ILE A 268 -5.16 -1.17 -4.66
C ILE A 268 -6.23 -2.26 -4.85
N PHE A 269 -5.99 -3.15 -5.79
CA PHE A 269 -6.72 -4.40 -5.99
C PHE A 269 -5.74 -5.53 -6.23
N VAL A 270 -5.95 -6.66 -5.57
CA VAL A 270 -5.15 -7.88 -5.76
C VAL A 270 -5.95 -8.85 -6.60
N ASN A 271 -5.52 -9.09 -7.82
CA ASN A 271 -6.16 -10.11 -8.63
C ASN A 271 -5.51 -11.46 -8.45
N TYR A 272 -6.37 -12.46 -8.44
CA TYR A 272 -6.02 -13.84 -8.26
C TYR A 272 -6.63 -14.69 -9.38
N PRO A 273 -6.02 -15.81 -9.79
CA PRO A 273 -6.56 -16.70 -10.82
C PRO A 273 -7.93 -17.33 -10.50
N SER A 274 -8.43 -17.18 -9.27
CA SER A 274 -9.76 -17.62 -8.87
C SER A 274 -10.55 -16.48 -8.23
N PHE A 275 -11.81 -16.33 -8.66
CA PHE A 275 -12.68 -15.23 -8.24
C PHE A 275 -13.01 -15.28 -6.74
N LYS A 276 -13.24 -16.48 -6.19
CA LYS A 276 -13.55 -16.67 -4.76
C LYS A 276 -12.38 -16.23 -3.87
N GLU A 277 -11.17 -16.64 -4.23
CA GLU A 277 -9.94 -16.30 -3.53
C GLU A 277 -9.57 -14.83 -3.74
N ALA A 278 -9.76 -14.27 -4.95
CA ALA A 278 -9.60 -12.83 -5.19
C ALA A 278 -10.54 -12.02 -4.27
N PHE A 279 -11.80 -12.43 -4.16
CA PHE A 279 -12.76 -11.79 -3.25
C PHE A 279 -12.32 -11.90 -1.79
N TYR A 280 -11.89 -13.09 -1.36
CA TYR A 280 -11.38 -13.31 0.00
C TYR A 280 -10.17 -12.42 0.33
N VAL A 281 -9.17 -12.38 -0.55
CA VAL A 281 -7.95 -11.57 -0.37
C VAL A 281 -8.30 -10.09 -0.29
N ASN A 282 -9.10 -9.57 -1.22
CA ASN A 282 -9.44 -8.14 -1.24
C ASN A 282 -10.31 -7.73 -0.04
N ASN A 283 -11.23 -8.58 0.43
CA ASN A 283 -11.99 -8.28 1.64
C ASN A 283 -11.11 -8.27 2.89
N LYS A 284 -10.13 -9.19 2.98
CA LYS A 284 -9.18 -9.18 4.10
C LYS A 284 -8.31 -7.93 4.08
N ILE A 285 -7.84 -7.49 2.91
CA ILE A 285 -7.14 -6.20 2.76
C ILE A 285 -8.04 -5.05 3.22
N GLN A 286 -9.32 -5.07 2.86
CA GLN A 286 -10.27 -4.05 3.29
C GLN A 286 -10.45 -4.01 4.82
N GLU A 287 -10.55 -5.18 5.47
CA GLU A 287 -10.63 -5.29 6.93
C GLU A 287 -9.38 -4.70 7.60
N GLU A 288 -8.19 -5.02 7.10
CA GLU A 288 -6.93 -4.46 7.60
C GLU A 288 -6.89 -2.93 7.47
N PHE A 289 -7.34 -2.39 6.33
CA PHE A 289 -7.43 -0.95 6.14
C PHE A 289 -8.43 -0.26 7.05
N LYS A 290 -9.57 -0.89 7.35
CA LYS A 290 -10.56 -0.36 8.31
C LYS A 290 -9.98 -0.25 9.71
N ASN A 291 -9.15 -1.21 10.10
CA ASN A 291 -8.51 -1.25 11.41
C ASN A 291 -7.25 -0.36 11.49
N TYR A 292 -6.85 0.28 10.39
CA TYR A 292 -5.69 1.16 10.35
C TYR A 292 -6.01 2.51 11.02
N GLN A 293 -5.64 2.65 12.28
CA GLN A 293 -5.86 3.89 13.04
C GLN A 293 -4.67 4.85 12.91
N PHE A 294 -4.97 6.13 12.71
CA PHE A 294 -3.96 7.19 12.66
C PHE A 294 -3.41 7.44 14.07
N GLY A 295 -2.13 7.16 14.30
CA GLY A 295 -1.45 7.45 15.56
C GLY A 295 -1.49 6.33 16.61
N THR A 296 -2.07 5.17 16.33
CA THR A 296 -1.72 3.95 17.06
C THR A 296 -0.45 3.36 16.45
N ILE A 297 0.49 3.03 17.31
CA ILE A 297 1.79 2.43 16.98
C ILE A 297 1.55 0.95 16.61
N THR A 298 0.75 0.69 15.57
CA THR A 298 0.83 -0.59 14.85
C THR A 298 1.69 -0.38 13.62
N GLU A 299 2.95 -0.01 13.86
CA GLU A 299 4.06 0.12 12.89
C GLU A 299 4.32 -1.15 12.05
N ARG A 300 3.47 -2.18 12.11
CA ARG A 300 3.73 -3.51 11.56
C ARG A 300 2.89 -3.90 10.35
N ILE A 301 1.96 -3.07 9.88
CA ILE A 301 1.10 -3.45 8.75
C ILE A 301 1.70 -2.91 7.45
N ASN A 302 2.63 -3.68 6.85
CA ASN A 302 2.89 -3.58 5.42
C ASN A 302 1.77 -4.33 4.69
N THR A 303 0.84 -3.58 4.08
CA THR A 303 -0.33 -4.15 3.39
C THR A 303 0.03 -5.09 2.25
N TYR A 304 1.11 -4.81 1.50
CA TYR A 304 1.54 -5.72 0.45
C TYR A 304 2.10 -7.00 1.04
N MET A 305 2.88 -6.91 2.12
CA MET A 305 3.37 -8.11 2.81
C MET A 305 2.21 -8.90 3.41
N LYS A 306 1.20 -8.25 3.98
CA LYS A 306 -0.01 -8.95 4.45
C LYS A 306 -0.78 -9.57 3.31
N SER A 307 -0.89 -8.89 2.17
CA SER A 307 -1.51 -9.44 0.96
C SER A 307 -0.74 -10.68 0.46
N LEU A 308 0.59 -10.59 0.41
CA LEU A 308 1.49 -11.69 0.03
C LEU A 308 1.39 -12.84 1.04
N GLU A 309 1.44 -12.57 2.34
CA GLU A 309 1.24 -13.58 3.41
C GLU A 309 -0.11 -14.28 3.30
N LEU A 310 -1.19 -13.53 3.04
CA LEU A 310 -2.51 -14.10 2.81
C LEU A 310 -2.50 -15.02 1.58
N ILE A 311 -1.90 -14.59 0.47
CA ILE A 311 -1.74 -15.41 -0.74
C ILE A 311 -0.97 -16.69 -0.44
N LEU A 312 0.13 -16.59 0.32
CA LEU A 312 0.95 -17.73 0.75
C LEU A 312 0.15 -18.70 1.64
N THR A 313 -0.68 -18.16 2.54
CA THR A 313 -1.50 -18.95 3.48
C THR A 313 -2.67 -19.64 2.78
N ILE A 314 -3.23 -19.03 1.73
CA ILE A 314 -4.37 -19.57 0.97
C ILE A 314 -3.97 -20.81 0.13
N SER A 315 -2.68 -20.99 -0.16
CA SER A 315 -2.21 -22.18 -0.87
C SER A 315 -0.84 -22.65 -0.39
N GLU A 316 -0.83 -23.77 0.34
CA GLU A 316 0.40 -24.41 0.82
C GLU A 316 1.12 -25.24 -0.25
N LYS A 317 0.44 -25.66 -1.33
CA LYS A 317 1.00 -26.60 -2.33
C LYS A 317 1.24 -26.03 -3.73
N LYS A 318 0.64 -24.89 -4.09
CA LYS A 318 0.78 -24.24 -5.43
C LYS A 318 1.31 -22.80 -5.34
N THR A 319 1.82 -22.43 -4.18
CA THR A 319 2.23 -21.08 -3.75
C THR A 319 3.00 -20.31 -4.81
N ARG A 320 4.03 -20.94 -5.40
CA ARG A 320 4.89 -20.33 -6.41
C ARG A 320 4.15 -19.98 -7.70
N TRP A 321 3.41 -20.92 -8.28
CA TRP A 321 2.61 -20.67 -9.49
C TRP A 321 1.55 -19.60 -9.23
N LEU A 322 0.95 -19.60 -8.03
CA LEU A 322 -0.08 -18.63 -7.68
C LEU A 322 0.50 -17.22 -7.51
N LEU A 323 1.66 -17.07 -6.87
CA LEU A 323 2.36 -15.79 -6.77
C LEU A 323 2.69 -15.25 -8.17
N GLU A 324 3.26 -16.08 -9.04
CA GLU A 324 3.61 -15.71 -10.43
C GLU A 324 2.37 -15.27 -11.26
N ASN A 325 1.17 -15.73 -10.89
CA ASN A 325 -0.09 -15.40 -11.56
C ASN A 325 -0.97 -14.41 -10.78
N THR A 326 -0.48 -13.83 -9.69
CA THR A 326 -1.13 -12.76 -8.95
C THR A 326 -0.66 -11.40 -9.47
N TYR A 327 -1.58 -10.44 -9.63
CA TYR A 327 -1.23 -9.05 -9.94
C TYR A 327 -1.80 -8.06 -8.93
N PHE A 328 -1.05 -6.98 -8.71
CA PHE A 328 -1.53 -5.81 -7.99
C PHE A 328 -1.87 -4.73 -9.02
N ALA A 329 -3.12 -4.28 -9.00
CA ALA A 329 -3.59 -3.15 -9.79
C ALA A 329 -3.76 -1.95 -8.86
N GLU A 330 -3.06 -0.86 -9.17
CA GLU A 330 -3.17 0.39 -8.45
C GLU A 330 -3.72 1.49 -9.34
N ILE A 331 -4.52 2.37 -8.73
CA ILE A 331 -5.18 3.46 -9.44
C ILE A 331 -4.82 4.77 -8.77
N LYS A 332 -4.26 5.67 -9.57
CA LYS A 332 -4.25 7.09 -9.25
C LYS A 332 -5.49 7.71 -9.86
N THR A 333 -6.42 8.10 -9.00
CA THR A 333 -7.61 8.82 -9.44
C THR A 333 -7.17 10.22 -9.83
N SER A 334 -7.44 10.66 -11.07
CA SER A 334 -7.21 12.07 -11.40
C SER A 334 -8.44 12.85 -10.95
N PRO A 335 -8.32 13.75 -9.95
CA PRO A 335 -9.43 14.63 -9.58
C PRO A 335 -9.68 15.73 -10.63
N ASN A 336 -8.81 15.83 -11.64
CA ASN A 336 -8.76 16.97 -12.54
C ASN A 336 -9.39 16.61 -13.90
N LYS A 337 -10.50 17.26 -14.28
CA LYS A 337 -11.12 17.10 -15.61
C LYS A 337 -10.15 17.33 -16.78
N LYS A 338 -9.05 18.06 -16.54
CA LYS A 338 -8.01 18.40 -17.53
C LYS A 338 -6.94 17.31 -17.72
N GLU A 339 -6.72 16.44 -16.73
CA GLU A 339 -5.60 15.47 -16.74
C GLU A 339 -5.95 14.15 -17.44
N GLY A 340 -7.16 13.99 -17.94
CA GLY A 340 -7.55 12.82 -18.71
C GLY A 340 -7.65 11.55 -17.86
N LYS A 341 -7.69 10.40 -18.56
CA LYS A 341 -8.03 9.07 -18.05
C LYS A 341 -7.27 8.72 -16.74
N PRO A 342 -7.89 7.98 -15.81
CA PRO A 342 -7.21 7.49 -14.60
C PRO A 342 -5.91 6.75 -14.97
N LYS A 343 -4.85 6.94 -14.15
CA LYS A 343 -3.58 6.27 -14.36
C LYS A 343 -3.57 4.96 -13.58
N PHE A 344 -3.40 3.86 -14.32
CA PHE A 344 -3.22 2.54 -13.75
C PHE A 344 -1.73 2.20 -13.67
N VAL A 345 -1.34 1.61 -12.54
CA VAL A 345 -0.02 0.99 -12.34
C VAL A 345 -0.24 -0.47 -12.00
N TYR A 346 0.48 -1.36 -12.66
CA TYR A 346 0.36 -2.80 -12.44
C TYR A 346 1.70 -3.34 -11.98
N PHE A 347 1.65 -4.21 -10.98
CA PHE A 347 2.82 -4.90 -10.46
C PHE A 347 2.57 -6.41 -10.51
N ASN A 348 3.52 -7.15 -11.06
CA ASN A 348 3.51 -8.59 -11.12
C ASN A 348 4.66 -9.15 -10.28
N ILE A 349 4.41 -10.27 -9.60
CA ILE A 349 5.46 -11.00 -8.90
C ILE A 349 6.20 -11.85 -9.93
N ASP A 350 7.51 -11.66 -10.05
CA ASP A 350 8.31 -12.51 -10.93
C ASP A 350 8.71 -13.83 -10.26
N LYS A 351 9.15 -14.78 -11.09
CA LYS A 351 9.60 -16.11 -10.69
C LYS A 351 10.63 -16.06 -9.54
N ALA A 352 11.60 -15.15 -9.65
CA ALA A 352 12.68 -15.01 -8.68
C ALA A 352 12.16 -14.52 -7.32
N PHE A 353 11.28 -13.53 -7.32
CA PHE A 353 10.64 -13.02 -6.12
C PHE A 353 9.80 -14.10 -5.43
N ALA A 354 9.01 -14.86 -6.21
CA ALA A 354 8.21 -15.96 -5.69
C ALA A 354 9.07 -17.07 -5.05
N GLU A 355 10.20 -17.41 -5.67
CA GLU A 355 11.17 -18.36 -5.10
C GLU A 355 11.79 -17.85 -3.79
N VAL A 356 12.24 -16.59 -3.74
CA VAL A 356 12.83 -16.02 -2.52
C VAL A 356 11.84 -16.03 -1.37
N PHE A 357 10.59 -15.64 -1.62
CA PHE A 357 9.53 -15.64 -0.61
C PHE A 357 9.13 -17.05 -0.13
N SER A 358 9.33 -18.07 -0.98
CA SER A 358 9.01 -19.46 -0.63
C SER A 358 10.16 -20.15 0.11
N GLU A 359 11.42 -19.78 -0.18
CA GLU A 359 12.62 -20.45 0.34
C GLU A 359 13.25 -19.75 1.55
N PHE A 360 13.02 -18.45 1.75
CA PHE A 360 13.65 -17.64 2.80
C PHE A 360 12.61 -17.00 3.73
N ASP A 361 12.96 -16.83 5.01
CA ASP A 361 12.13 -16.06 5.93
C ASP A 361 12.32 -14.54 5.72
N VAL A 362 11.79 -14.06 4.60
CA VAL A 362 11.81 -12.64 4.23
C VAL A 362 10.93 -11.77 5.12
N ARG A 363 10.06 -12.36 5.95
CA ARG A 363 9.13 -11.61 6.80
C ARG A 363 9.88 -10.75 7.80
N GLU A 364 10.95 -11.28 8.39
CA GLU A 364 11.79 -10.53 9.32
C GLU A 364 12.50 -9.37 8.61
N LEU A 365 12.99 -9.61 7.37
CA LEU A 365 13.63 -8.57 6.57
C LEU A 365 12.68 -7.41 6.27
N PHE A 366 11.45 -7.70 5.86
CA PHE A 366 10.44 -6.67 5.60
C PHE A 366 9.97 -5.97 6.88
N LYS A 367 9.86 -6.69 8.00
CA LYS A 367 9.53 -6.11 9.30
C LYS A 367 10.59 -5.07 9.75
N ASN A 368 11.86 -5.31 9.47
CA ASN A 368 12.94 -4.37 9.80
C ASN A 368 12.91 -3.07 8.98
N ILE A 369 12.13 -3.02 7.89
CA ILE A 369 11.97 -1.84 7.01
C ILE A 369 10.54 -1.30 7.03
N SER A 370 9.73 -1.73 8.01
CA SER A 370 8.32 -1.36 8.17
C SER A 370 8.12 -0.01 8.87
N PHE A 371 8.74 1.05 8.35
CA PHE A 371 8.60 2.41 8.90
C PHE A 371 8.56 3.46 7.79
N ARG A 372 8.16 4.69 8.13
CA ARG A 372 8.19 5.82 7.19
C ARG A 372 9.61 6.34 7.05
N TYR A 373 10.05 6.51 5.82
CA TYR A 373 11.37 7.02 5.50
C TYR A 373 11.27 8.05 4.38
N GLU A 374 11.94 9.17 4.58
CA GLU A 374 12.11 10.17 3.53
C GLU A 374 13.12 9.64 2.53
N ILE A 375 12.72 9.38 1.28
CA ILE A 375 13.66 8.95 0.23
C ILE A 375 14.13 10.16 -0.56
N TYR A 376 13.20 11.04 -0.91
CA TYR A 376 13.46 12.33 -1.56
C TYR A 376 13.02 13.47 -0.66
N LYS A 377 13.62 14.66 -0.83
CA LYS A 377 13.33 15.84 0.00
C LYS A 377 11.81 16.12 0.05
N ASN A 378 11.27 16.24 1.25
CA ASN A 378 9.86 16.42 1.58
C ASN A 378 8.94 15.28 1.11
N ASN A 379 9.46 14.07 0.89
CA ASN A 379 8.69 12.94 0.39
C ASN A 379 8.96 11.67 1.22
N GLU A 380 8.20 11.53 2.30
CA GLU A 380 8.19 10.36 3.20
C GLU A 380 7.22 9.29 2.73
N VAL A 381 7.75 8.08 2.53
CA VAL A 381 6.95 6.91 2.14
C VAL A 381 7.18 5.75 3.10
N TYR A 382 6.28 4.77 3.07
CA TYR A 382 6.48 3.54 3.83
C TYR A 382 7.56 2.70 3.14
N LEU A 383 8.73 2.57 3.79
CA LEU A 383 9.97 2.10 3.18
C LEU A 383 9.84 0.67 2.62
N SER A 384 9.22 -0.22 3.38
CA SER A 384 8.98 -1.61 2.98
C SER A 384 8.14 -1.75 1.70
N THR A 385 7.18 -0.85 1.48
CA THR A 385 6.38 -0.82 0.23
C THR A 385 7.21 -0.32 -0.95
N GLU A 386 7.97 0.76 -0.76
CA GLU A 386 8.82 1.28 -1.84
C GLU A 386 9.90 0.27 -2.24
N ILE A 387 10.51 -0.42 -1.27
CA ILE A 387 11.46 -1.49 -1.52
C ILE A 387 10.79 -2.62 -2.32
N LEU A 388 9.59 -3.05 -1.93
CA LEU A 388 8.85 -4.05 -2.69
C LEU A 388 8.63 -3.61 -4.15
N LYS A 389 8.12 -2.40 -4.37
CA LYS A 389 7.87 -1.87 -5.72
C LYS A 389 9.15 -1.84 -6.56
N ARG A 390 10.25 -1.33 -6.01
CA ARG A 390 11.55 -1.30 -6.71
C ARG A 390 12.05 -2.70 -7.04
N LEU A 391 11.91 -3.65 -6.13
CA LEU A 391 12.28 -5.04 -6.38
C LEU A 391 11.48 -5.63 -7.54
N LEU A 392 10.15 -5.42 -7.57
CA LEU A 392 9.28 -5.88 -8.65
C LEU A 392 9.61 -5.19 -10.00
N GLU A 393 9.90 -3.89 -9.97
CA GLU A 393 10.30 -3.10 -11.14
C GLU A 393 11.78 -3.29 -11.56
N LYS A 394 12.53 -4.15 -10.87
CA LYS A 394 13.97 -4.39 -11.10
C LYS A 394 14.82 -3.12 -10.97
N LYS A 395 14.40 -2.18 -10.12
CA LYS A 395 15.17 -0.98 -9.77
C LYS A 395 16.14 -1.29 -8.61
N PRO A 396 17.35 -0.73 -8.63
CA PRO A 396 18.32 -0.95 -7.56
C PRO A 396 17.87 -0.33 -6.24
N LEU A 397 18.18 -0.98 -5.12
CA LEU A 397 17.92 -0.49 -3.77
C LEU A 397 19.14 0.19 -3.15
N ILE A 398 20.33 0.00 -3.73
CA ILE A 398 21.62 0.49 -3.23
C ILE A 398 21.63 1.98 -2.87
N TYR A 399 20.92 2.82 -3.64
CA TYR A 399 20.81 4.26 -3.36
C TYR A 399 20.13 4.54 -2.00
N ILE A 400 19.10 3.78 -1.66
CA ILE A 400 18.38 3.90 -0.39
C ILE A 400 19.31 3.47 0.75
N ALA A 401 20.01 2.34 0.59
CA ALA A 401 20.99 1.88 1.56
C ALA A 401 22.11 2.91 1.80
N PHE A 402 22.63 3.54 0.74
CA PHE A 402 23.63 4.60 0.85
C PHE A 402 23.12 5.85 1.55
N LYS A 403 21.89 6.26 1.27
CA LYS A 403 21.28 7.42 1.92
C LYS A 403 21.12 7.16 3.42
N MET A 404 20.47 6.05 3.77
CA MET A 404 20.24 5.64 5.15
C MET A 404 21.55 5.49 5.92
N LEU A 405 22.56 4.83 5.34
CA LEU A 405 23.84 4.63 6.03
C LEU A 405 24.55 5.96 6.28
N SER A 406 24.47 6.92 5.36
CA SER A 406 25.05 8.24 5.55
C SER A 406 24.37 9.04 6.65
N GLU A 407 23.05 8.92 6.77
CA GLU A 407 22.28 9.54 7.86
C GLU A 407 22.63 8.89 9.19
N LYS A 408 22.64 7.54 9.27
CA LYS A 408 23.05 6.80 10.46
C LYS A 408 24.48 7.13 10.90
N ILE A 409 25.43 7.26 9.98
CA ILE A 409 26.80 7.66 10.31
C ILE A 409 26.85 9.09 10.86
N LYS A 410 26.12 10.03 10.24
CA LYS A 410 26.05 11.42 10.68
C LYS A 410 25.43 11.54 12.07
N ASP A 411 24.38 10.77 12.32
CA ASP A 411 23.62 10.78 13.57
C ASP A 411 24.25 9.87 14.65
N LYS A 412 25.37 9.22 14.33
CA LYS A 412 26.09 8.25 15.19
C LYS A 412 25.18 7.11 15.70
N ASP A 413 24.24 6.66 14.85
CA ASP A 413 23.27 5.61 15.17
C ASP A 413 23.76 4.22 14.75
N THR A 414 23.71 3.26 15.68
CA THR A 414 24.15 1.88 15.49
C THR A 414 23.02 0.92 15.05
N TYR A 415 21.78 1.39 14.92
CA TYR A 415 20.66 0.59 14.44
C TYR A 415 20.70 0.38 12.92
N LEU A 416 21.39 -0.68 12.49
CA LEU A 416 21.68 -0.98 11.08
C LEU A 416 20.86 -2.13 10.48
N LEU A 417 19.96 -2.74 11.26
CA LEU A 417 19.07 -3.81 10.78
C LEU A 417 18.27 -3.44 9.50
N PRO A 418 17.76 -2.21 9.33
CA PRO A 418 17.06 -1.83 8.10
C PRO A 418 17.96 -1.88 6.87
N ILE A 419 19.19 -1.37 6.99
CA ILE A 419 20.18 -1.33 5.89
C ILE A 419 20.60 -2.74 5.52
N TRP A 420 20.83 -3.59 6.53
CA TRP A 420 21.11 -5.01 6.32
C TRP A 420 19.99 -5.73 5.58
N SER A 421 18.74 -5.44 5.95
CA SER A 421 17.56 -6.04 5.32
C SER A 421 17.42 -5.61 3.85
N ILE A 422 17.73 -4.35 3.52
CA ILE A 422 17.76 -3.86 2.13
C ILE A 422 18.80 -4.61 1.30
N ILE A 423 20.03 -4.74 1.81
CA ILE A 423 21.13 -5.43 1.12
C ILE A 423 20.76 -6.88 0.86
N LEU A 424 20.23 -7.58 1.87
CA LEU A 424 19.82 -8.97 1.72
C LEU A 424 18.67 -9.16 0.73
N LEU A 425 17.66 -8.28 0.73
CA LEU A 425 16.54 -8.38 -0.20
C LEU A 425 16.96 -8.16 -1.65
N GLU A 426 17.76 -7.11 -1.91
CA GLU A 426 18.31 -6.85 -3.26
C GLU A 426 19.14 -8.04 -3.74
N PHE A 427 20.00 -8.55 -2.86
CA PHE A 427 20.86 -9.70 -3.14
C PHE A 427 20.06 -10.96 -3.48
N LEU A 428 19.19 -11.43 -2.58
CA LEU A 428 18.45 -12.70 -2.73
C LEU A 428 17.65 -12.74 -4.04
N ILE A 429 16.97 -11.64 -4.37
CA ILE A 429 16.12 -11.55 -5.56
C ILE A 429 16.97 -11.48 -6.83
N ASN A 430 18.03 -10.66 -6.85
CA ASN A 430 18.91 -10.58 -8.03
C ASN A 430 19.64 -11.89 -8.29
N GLN A 431 19.96 -12.64 -7.24
CA GLN A 431 20.64 -13.92 -7.37
C GLN A 431 19.74 -14.97 -8.03
N LYS A 432 18.47 -15.09 -7.60
CA LYS A 432 17.48 -15.96 -8.29
C LYS A 432 17.23 -15.55 -9.74
N ARG A 433 17.34 -14.26 -10.07
CA ARG A 433 17.26 -13.77 -11.46
C ARG A 433 18.45 -14.16 -12.33
N ARG A 434 19.64 -14.38 -11.77
CA ARG A 434 20.89 -14.66 -12.50
C ARG A 434 21.27 -16.15 -12.62
N SER A 435 20.62 -17.03 -11.85
CA SER A 435 20.62 -18.51 -12.02
C SER A 435 21.96 -19.27 -11.91
N ASN A 436 23.00 -18.76 -11.22
CA ASN A 436 24.33 -19.41 -11.21
C ASN A 436 24.84 -19.99 -9.86
N MET A 437 24.25 -19.66 -8.69
CA MET A 437 24.67 -20.22 -7.38
C MET A 437 23.48 -20.54 -6.46
N SER A 438 23.67 -21.38 -5.43
CA SER A 438 22.69 -21.57 -4.36
C SER A 438 22.60 -20.32 -3.47
N ALA A 439 21.40 -19.80 -3.24
CA ALA A 439 21.15 -18.60 -2.43
C ALA A 439 21.71 -18.71 -0.99
N LYS A 440 21.80 -19.94 -0.47
CA LYS A 440 22.39 -20.25 0.83
C LYS A 440 23.90 -19.96 0.89
N THR A 441 24.65 -20.29 -0.16
CA THR A 441 26.12 -20.09 -0.19
C THR A 441 26.46 -18.60 -0.17
N SER A 442 25.81 -17.82 -1.04
CA SER A 442 26.05 -16.39 -1.16
C SER A 442 25.57 -15.60 0.07
N TYR A 443 24.45 -15.99 0.69
CA TYR A 443 24.05 -15.46 2.00
C TYR A 443 25.14 -15.71 3.06
N GLY A 444 25.73 -16.91 3.06
CA GLY A 444 26.88 -17.25 3.92
C GLY A 444 28.07 -16.33 3.70
N ILE A 445 28.38 -15.95 2.45
CA ILE A 445 29.45 -15.00 2.12
C ILE A 445 29.16 -13.62 2.73
N LEU A 446 27.99 -13.03 2.45
CA LEU A 446 27.64 -11.70 2.97
C LEU A 446 27.61 -11.68 4.51
N LYS A 447 27.05 -12.73 5.13
CA LYS A 447 27.03 -12.87 6.60
C LYS A 447 28.44 -13.04 7.17
N GLY A 448 29.31 -13.80 6.50
CA GLY A 448 30.71 -13.96 6.90
C GLY A 448 31.50 -12.66 6.83
N ILE A 449 31.27 -11.84 5.80
CA ILE A 449 31.88 -10.51 5.65
C ILE A 449 31.36 -9.55 6.74
N GLN A 450 30.05 -9.56 7.00
CA GLN A 450 29.45 -8.76 8.07
C GLN A 450 30.02 -9.15 9.43
N GLU A 451 30.09 -10.45 9.73
CA GLU A 451 30.63 -10.93 11.01
C GLU A 451 32.12 -10.59 11.15
N ALA A 452 32.90 -10.71 10.07
CA ALA A 452 34.29 -10.26 10.07
C ALA A 452 34.40 -8.77 10.43
N GLY A 453 33.58 -7.89 9.84
CA GLY A 453 33.54 -6.48 10.22
C GLY A 453 33.22 -6.27 11.71
N ARG A 454 32.33 -7.09 12.26
CA ARG A 454 31.88 -7.02 13.65
C ARG A 454 32.93 -7.45 14.68
N ILE A 455 33.74 -8.46 14.36
CA ILE A 455 34.69 -9.06 15.32
C ILE A 455 36.14 -8.63 15.09
N SER A 456 36.48 -8.09 13.92
CA SER A 456 37.87 -7.76 13.57
C SER A 456 38.48 -6.71 14.49
N PHE A 457 37.67 -5.82 15.06
CA PHE A 457 38.14 -4.75 15.94
C PHE A 457 37.24 -4.66 17.16
N SER A 458 37.82 -4.55 18.35
CA SER A 458 37.10 -4.34 19.62
C SER A 458 36.78 -2.85 19.84
N LEU A 459 35.94 -2.55 20.84
CA LEU A 459 35.68 -1.16 21.25
C LEU A 459 36.88 -0.52 21.96
N GLU A 460 37.80 -1.32 22.51
CA GLU A 460 39.04 -0.83 23.13
C GLU A 460 40.05 -0.38 22.05
N GLU A 461 40.09 -1.08 20.91
CA GLU A 461 40.99 -0.74 19.79
C GLU A 461 40.47 0.42 18.94
N ILE A 462 39.18 0.38 18.61
CA ILE A 462 38.52 1.41 17.83
C ILE A 462 37.22 1.78 18.53
N ASP A 463 37.25 2.93 19.21
CA ASP A 463 36.07 3.51 19.82
C ASP A 463 34.97 3.81 18.77
N LYS A 464 33.74 4.02 19.26
CA LYS A 464 32.58 4.25 18.39
C LYS A 464 32.75 5.48 17.50
N GLU A 465 33.35 6.55 18.00
CA GLU A 465 33.48 7.80 17.25
C GLU A 465 34.44 7.63 16.06
N LYS A 466 35.61 7.03 16.30
CA LYS A 466 36.56 6.69 15.24
C LYS A 466 35.95 5.75 14.21
N ARG A 467 35.13 4.78 14.62
CA ARG A 467 34.40 3.91 13.68
C ARG A 467 33.51 4.70 12.73
N PHE A 468 32.76 5.69 13.22
CA PHE A 468 31.93 6.53 12.35
C PHE A 468 32.77 7.35 11.36
N HIS A 469 33.90 7.92 11.81
CA HIS A 469 34.81 8.64 10.90
C HIS A 469 35.43 7.75 9.82
N ILE A 470 35.92 6.56 10.20
CA ILE A 470 36.43 5.56 9.27
C ILE A 470 35.31 5.12 8.32
N SER A 471 34.10 4.93 8.84
CA SER A 471 32.96 4.49 8.05
C SER A 471 32.53 5.53 7.01
N GLN A 472 32.62 6.82 7.33
CA GLN A 472 32.35 7.90 6.38
C GLN A 472 33.35 7.89 5.21
N ARG A 473 34.62 7.61 5.49
CA ARG A 473 35.66 7.45 4.45
C ARG A 473 35.35 6.25 3.56
N PHE A 474 35.10 5.08 4.15
CA PHE A 474 34.73 3.88 3.39
C PHE A 474 33.47 4.11 2.55
N LEU A 475 32.42 4.72 3.11
CA LEU A 475 31.18 5.00 2.37
C LEU A 475 31.42 5.87 1.13
N THR A 476 32.34 6.84 1.21
CA THR A 476 32.73 7.69 0.08
C THR A 476 33.37 6.87 -1.05
N LEU A 477 34.26 5.93 -0.69
CA LEU A 477 34.91 5.03 -1.64
C LEU A 477 33.92 4.06 -2.29
N ILE A 478 33.00 3.51 -1.51
CA ILE A 478 31.95 2.59 -2.00
C ILE A 478 31.03 3.31 -2.99
N ARG A 479 30.60 4.54 -2.68
CA ARG A 479 29.75 5.36 -3.57
C ARG A 479 30.44 5.69 -4.89
N GLY A 480 31.74 5.99 -4.84
CA GLY A 480 32.56 6.26 -6.03
C GLY A 480 32.99 5.02 -6.80
N ALA A 481 32.56 3.81 -6.38
CA ALA A 481 33.01 2.53 -6.93
C ALA A 481 34.55 2.39 -6.98
N ARG A 482 35.26 3.04 -6.04
CA ARG A 482 36.73 3.04 -5.97
C ARG A 482 37.24 1.80 -5.24
N LYS A 483 37.22 0.66 -5.93
CA LYS A 483 37.55 -0.66 -5.36
C LYS A 483 38.97 -0.70 -4.79
N GLU A 484 39.95 -0.29 -5.58
CA GLU A 484 41.37 -0.32 -5.20
C GLU A 484 41.64 0.55 -3.96
N ASP A 485 41.14 1.79 -3.96
CA ASP A 485 41.25 2.68 -2.80
C ASP A 485 40.58 2.08 -1.57
N PHE A 486 39.41 1.45 -1.72
CA PHE A 486 38.72 0.78 -0.62
C PHE A 486 39.57 -0.36 -0.04
N TYR A 487 40.17 -1.19 -0.89
CA TYR A 487 41.02 -2.29 -0.43
C TYR A 487 42.28 -1.78 0.26
N ASN A 488 42.93 -0.76 -0.29
CA ASN A 488 44.10 -0.15 0.31
C ASN A 488 43.80 0.39 1.71
N GLU A 489 42.66 1.06 1.88
CA GLU A 489 42.23 1.55 3.19
C GLU A 489 41.84 0.41 4.14
N LEU A 490 41.20 -0.65 3.64
CA LEU A 490 40.87 -1.83 4.44
C LEU A 490 42.14 -2.52 4.94
N LEU A 491 43.10 -2.80 4.06
CA LEU A 491 44.37 -3.43 4.41
C LEU A 491 45.18 -2.55 5.37
N ARG A 492 45.22 -1.24 5.12
CA ARG A 492 45.88 -0.28 6.02
C ARG A 492 45.28 -0.33 7.42
N LEU A 493 43.96 -0.47 7.53
CA LEU A 493 43.29 -0.61 8.83
C LEU A 493 43.81 -1.84 9.57
N PHE A 494 43.88 -3.01 8.93
CA PHE A 494 44.41 -4.22 9.56
C PHE A 494 45.90 -4.11 9.92
N VAL A 495 46.72 -3.48 9.08
CA VAL A 495 48.15 -3.25 9.35
C VAL A 495 48.37 -2.32 10.55
N VAL A 496 47.62 -1.20 10.63
CA VAL A 496 47.76 -0.22 11.72
C VAL A 496 47.43 -0.83 13.08
N TYR A 497 46.51 -1.78 13.12
CA TYR A 497 46.12 -2.48 14.34
C TYR A 497 46.79 -3.85 14.51
N GLU A 498 47.82 -4.16 13.69
CA GLU A 498 48.62 -5.39 13.76
C GLU A 498 47.80 -6.69 13.71
N LYS A 499 46.73 -6.70 12.92
CA LYS A 499 45.82 -7.86 12.81
C LYS A 499 45.95 -8.59 11.47
N PRO A 500 45.84 -9.93 11.48
CA PRO A 500 45.68 -10.68 10.24
C PRO A 500 44.35 -10.33 9.58
N VAL A 501 44.35 -10.20 8.26
CA VAL A 501 43.12 -10.00 7.48
C VAL A 501 42.34 -11.32 7.45
N PRO A 502 41.09 -11.36 7.92
CA PRO A 502 40.27 -12.57 7.85
C PRO A 502 40.10 -13.07 6.42
N GLU A 503 40.22 -14.38 6.20
CA GLU A 503 40.08 -15.00 4.87
C GLU A 503 38.70 -14.73 4.24
N THR A 504 37.67 -14.58 5.06
CA THR A 504 36.32 -14.22 4.58
C THR A 504 36.29 -12.88 3.86
N LEU A 505 37.21 -11.96 4.18
CA LEU A 505 37.37 -10.68 3.49
C LEU A 505 38.12 -10.81 2.16
N PHE A 506 38.81 -11.92 1.87
CA PHE A 506 39.41 -12.13 0.55
C PHE A 506 38.34 -12.25 -0.55
N SER A 507 37.13 -12.65 -0.19
CA SER A 507 35.98 -12.61 -1.09
C SER A 507 35.60 -11.19 -1.54
N LEU A 508 36.00 -10.13 -0.82
CA LEU A 508 35.88 -8.75 -1.29
C LEU A 508 36.82 -8.45 -2.45
N LEU A 509 37.98 -9.11 -2.50
CA LEU A 509 39.03 -8.91 -3.50
C LEU A 509 38.76 -9.67 -4.80
N THR A 510 37.89 -10.68 -4.75
CA THR A 510 37.48 -11.45 -5.93
C THR A 510 36.21 -10.83 -6.53
N GLU A 511 36.29 -10.46 -7.80
CA GLU A 511 35.09 -10.14 -8.58
C GLU A 511 34.30 -11.43 -8.77
N SER A 512 33.10 -11.48 -8.20
CA SER A 512 32.11 -12.46 -8.60
C SER A 512 31.01 -11.71 -9.35
N ASP A 513 30.57 -12.26 -10.48
CA ASP A 513 29.42 -11.74 -11.23
C ASP A 513 28.12 -11.77 -10.40
N GLU A 514 28.16 -12.48 -9.27
CA GLU A 514 27.01 -12.83 -8.44
C GLU A 514 26.77 -11.86 -7.28
N ILE A 515 27.83 -11.29 -6.69
CA ILE A 515 27.72 -10.35 -5.56
C ILE A 515 28.58 -9.13 -5.90
N SER A 516 27.94 -7.97 -6.01
CA SER A 516 28.63 -6.74 -6.35
C SER A 516 29.59 -6.31 -5.23
N PHE A 517 30.65 -5.61 -5.62
CA PHE A 517 31.55 -4.96 -4.66
C PHE A 517 30.78 -4.10 -3.64
N GLN A 518 29.75 -3.37 -4.08
CA GLN A 518 28.99 -2.49 -3.21
C GLN A 518 28.22 -3.26 -2.13
N GLU A 519 27.60 -4.40 -2.46
CA GLU A 519 26.91 -5.25 -1.49
C GLU A 519 27.89 -5.84 -0.46
N LYS A 520 29.04 -6.37 -0.93
CA LYS A 520 30.07 -6.92 -0.04
C LYS A 520 30.65 -5.84 0.88
N ALA A 521 30.98 -4.67 0.33
CA ALA A 521 31.58 -3.58 1.10
C ALA A 521 30.59 -2.97 2.11
N LEU A 522 29.30 -2.87 1.75
CA LEU A 522 28.25 -2.48 2.70
C LEU A 522 28.04 -3.52 3.79
N ALA A 523 28.09 -4.82 3.47
CA ALA A 523 28.02 -5.88 4.47
C ALA A 523 29.13 -5.71 5.52
N PHE A 524 30.39 -5.51 5.08
CA PHE A 524 31.51 -5.24 5.97
C PHE A 524 31.25 -4.00 6.85
N LEU A 525 30.83 -2.90 6.22
CA LEU A 525 30.63 -1.62 6.89
C LEU A 525 29.52 -1.70 7.95
N THR A 526 28.44 -2.44 7.68
CA THR A 526 27.37 -2.65 8.66
C THR A 526 27.84 -3.44 9.89
N GLY A 527 28.72 -4.42 9.71
CA GLY A 527 29.34 -5.13 10.83
C GLY A 527 30.34 -4.25 11.60
N PHE A 528 31.16 -3.49 10.87
CA PHE A 528 32.20 -2.63 11.44
C PHE A 528 31.64 -1.53 12.35
N ILE A 529 30.49 -0.94 12.02
CA ILE A 529 29.84 0.08 12.86
C ILE A 529 29.22 -0.53 14.13
N ASN A 530 28.84 -1.82 14.10
CA ASN A 530 28.15 -2.49 15.20
C ASN A 530 28.97 -3.65 15.78
N PRO A 531 30.11 -3.37 16.46
CA PRO A 531 31.02 -4.40 16.97
C PRO A 531 30.36 -5.26 18.05
N LYS A 532 30.87 -6.50 18.21
CA LYS A 532 30.44 -7.36 19.31
C LYS A 532 30.92 -6.77 20.63
N ILE A 533 29.99 -6.52 21.56
CA ILE A 533 30.34 -6.18 22.94
C ILE A 533 30.82 -7.48 23.60
N ILE A 534 32.11 -7.56 23.92
CA ILE A 534 32.63 -8.61 24.78
C ILE A 534 32.38 -8.10 26.21
N GLU A 535 31.30 -8.56 26.85
CA GLU A 535 31.16 -8.40 28.29
C GLU A 535 32.29 -9.20 28.96
N LYS A 536 33.19 -8.51 29.66
CA LYS A 536 34.17 -9.16 30.56
C LYS A 536 33.38 -9.79 31.71
N GLN A 537 32.95 -11.04 31.57
CA GLN A 537 32.81 -11.91 32.73
C GLN A 537 34.22 -12.34 33.16
N GLU A 538 34.46 -12.30 34.46
CA GLU A 538 35.66 -12.78 35.18
C GLU A 538 36.87 -11.83 35.30
N SER A 539 36.77 -10.87 36.22
CA SER A 539 37.88 -10.52 37.12
C SER A 539 37.43 -9.83 38.42
N GLU A 540 36.35 -10.30 39.05
CA GLU A 540 36.00 -9.93 40.44
C GLU A 540 35.87 -11.15 41.39
N ILE A 541 36.04 -12.38 40.89
CA ILE A 541 36.02 -13.59 41.73
C ILE A 541 37.41 -13.83 42.39
N ASN A 542 38.52 -13.43 41.75
CA ASN A 542 39.87 -13.65 42.30
C ASN A 542 40.41 -12.52 43.21
N LYS A 543 39.56 -11.59 43.67
CA LYS A 543 39.94 -10.60 44.72
C LYS A 543 39.29 -10.86 46.08
N LYS A 544 38.45 -11.90 46.22
CA LYS A 544 37.88 -12.31 47.52
C LYS A 544 38.52 -13.57 48.13
N GLU A 545 39.39 -14.28 47.39
CA GLU A 545 40.11 -15.46 47.93
C GLU A 545 41.57 -15.17 48.34
N VAL A 546 42.05 -13.92 48.25
CA VAL A 546 43.41 -13.53 48.71
C VAL A 546 43.36 -12.74 50.03
N ASN A 547 42.18 -12.52 50.62
CA ASN A 547 42.00 -11.83 51.91
C ASN A 547 41.39 -12.71 53.00
N ASN A 548 41.43 -14.04 52.86
CA ASN A 548 41.10 -14.99 53.92
C ASN A 548 42.17 -16.09 53.99
N GLU A 549 43.37 -15.72 54.42
CA GLU A 549 44.26 -16.55 55.26
C GLU A 549 44.91 -15.67 56.32
#